data_AF-A0A524IPC6-F1
#
_entry.id   AF-A0A524IPC6-F1
#
_cell.length_a   1.000
_cell.length_b   1.000
_cell.length_c   1.000
_cell.angle_alpha   90.00
_cell.angle_beta   90.00
_cell.angle_gamma   90.00
#
_symmetry.space_group_name_H-M   'P 1'
#
loop_
_entity.id
_entity.type
_entity.pdbx_description
1 polymer ?
#
loop_
_entity_poly.entity_id
_entity_poly.type
_entity_poly.pdbx_seq_one_letter_code
_entity_poly.pdbx_strand_id
1 'polypeptide(L)'
;MDSIYSLFEKPRDAVSFDAMRIRIASPEKIRSWSYGEVKKPETINYRSFKPERDGLFCAKIFGPTKDWECNCGKYKRMKHRGIVCDKCGVEVIQSKVRRERMGHIELAAPVAHIWFLKGVPSRIGILLDMSLKQLEKILYFEAYVVLDPGNSSLKDRELLTEERYRECVEEFGASSFKVGIGAEAIRELLRKVDIEGLWDERHDKIKSTTSVAVGKKLTKRL
;
A
#
# COMPACT_ATOMS: atom_id res chain seq x y z
N MET A 1 6.68 -47.91 -22.54
CA MET A 1 6.48 -46.95 -23.64
C MET A 1 5.90 -45.61 -23.15
N ASP A 2 5.61 -45.47 -21.85
CA ASP A 2 4.97 -44.27 -21.28
C ASP A 2 5.90 -43.11 -20.91
N SER A 3 7.24 -43.24 -21.07
CA SER A 3 8.19 -42.21 -20.62
C SER A 3 8.67 -41.24 -21.69
N ILE A 4 8.34 -41.46 -22.98
CA ILE A 4 8.71 -40.56 -24.08
C ILE A 4 7.58 -39.56 -24.34
N TYR A 5 6.32 -39.94 -24.09
CA TYR A 5 5.16 -39.07 -24.27
C TYR A 5 5.14 -37.89 -23.29
N SER A 6 5.72 -38.03 -22.08
CA SER A 6 5.83 -36.95 -21.11
C SER A 6 6.78 -35.81 -21.53
N LEU A 7 7.66 -36.03 -22.51
CA LEU A 7 8.55 -34.99 -23.07
C LEU A 7 7.85 -34.14 -24.14
N PHE A 8 6.75 -34.62 -24.71
CA PHE A 8 5.95 -33.94 -25.74
C PHE A 8 4.61 -33.40 -25.22
N GLU A 9 4.27 -33.64 -23.95
CA GLU A 9 3.16 -32.94 -23.32
C GLU A 9 3.51 -31.45 -23.24
N LYS A 10 2.86 -30.64 -24.08
CA LYS A 10 2.86 -29.18 -23.94
C LYS A 10 2.56 -28.86 -22.48
N PRO A 11 3.30 -27.92 -21.84
CA PRO A 11 3.05 -27.56 -20.45
C PRO A 11 1.57 -27.26 -20.28
N ARG A 12 0.87 -28.11 -19.52
CA ARG A 12 -0.52 -27.87 -19.17
C ARG A 12 -0.56 -26.58 -18.36
N ASP A 13 -1.34 -25.65 -18.89
CA ASP A 13 -1.77 -24.39 -18.30
C ASP A 13 -0.82 -23.19 -18.48
N ALA A 14 -0.53 -22.84 -19.74
CA ALA A 14 -0.48 -21.41 -20.05
C ALA A 14 -1.88 -20.85 -19.81
N VAL A 15 -2.08 -20.11 -18.72
CA VAL A 15 -3.35 -19.45 -18.39
C VAL A 15 -3.74 -18.60 -19.62
N SER A 16 -4.74 -19.06 -20.37
CA SER A 16 -5.29 -18.32 -21.49
C SER A 16 -6.24 -17.27 -20.92
N PHE A 17 -5.92 -16.00 -21.13
CA PHE A 17 -6.75 -14.87 -20.75
C PHE A 17 -6.88 -13.90 -21.92
N ASP A 18 -8.08 -13.37 -22.13
CA ASP A 18 -8.35 -12.44 -23.23
C ASP A 18 -7.99 -10.98 -22.89
N ALA A 19 -7.97 -10.64 -21.59
CA ALA A 19 -7.73 -9.28 -21.12
C ALA A 19 -7.02 -9.24 -19.77
N MET A 20 -6.22 -8.20 -19.57
CA MET A 20 -5.54 -7.90 -18.30
C MET A 20 -5.98 -6.52 -17.79
N ARG A 21 -6.23 -6.43 -16.48
CA ARG A 21 -6.64 -5.19 -15.82
C ARG A 21 -5.71 -4.87 -14.65
N ILE A 22 -5.30 -3.61 -14.54
CA ILE A 22 -4.49 -3.10 -13.43
C ILE A 22 -5.35 -2.18 -12.58
N ARG A 23 -5.27 -2.33 -11.26
CA ARG A 23 -5.97 -1.50 -10.27
C ARG A 23 -5.10 -1.28 -9.04
N ILE A 24 -5.41 -0.24 -8.28
CA ILE A 24 -4.82 -0.04 -6.95
C ILE A 24 -5.37 -1.12 -6.02
N ALA A 25 -4.49 -1.76 -5.25
CA ALA A 25 -4.86 -2.78 -4.28
C ALA A 25 -5.38 -2.13 -2.99
N SER A 26 -6.56 -2.55 -2.51
CA SER A 26 -7.04 -2.16 -1.19
C SER A 26 -6.27 -2.91 -0.09
N PRO A 27 -6.22 -2.40 1.16
CA PRO A 27 -5.59 -3.10 2.27
C PRO A 27 -6.16 -4.51 2.49
N GLU A 28 -7.49 -4.66 2.35
CA GLU A 28 -8.16 -5.96 2.42
C GLU A 28 -7.70 -6.91 1.30
N LYS A 29 -7.51 -6.39 0.08
CA LYS A 29 -7.02 -7.19 -1.04
C LYS A 29 -5.59 -7.66 -0.80
N ILE A 30 -4.71 -6.80 -0.27
CA ILE A 30 -3.34 -7.16 0.10
C ILE A 30 -3.33 -8.29 1.14
N ARG A 31 -4.19 -8.19 2.16
CA ARG A 31 -4.35 -9.27 3.16
C ARG A 31 -4.87 -10.56 2.53
N SER A 32 -5.78 -10.48 1.56
CA SER A 32 -6.31 -11.68 0.86
C SER A 32 -5.27 -12.44 0.04
N TRP A 33 -4.21 -11.76 -0.43
CA TRP A 33 -3.10 -12.41 -1.13
C TRP A 33 -2.10 -13.05 -0.18
N SER A 34 -2.13 -12.66 1.09
CA SER A 34 -1.11 -13.03 2.05
C SER A 34 -1.42 -14.37 2.73
N TYR A 35 -0.37 -15.18 2.87
CA TYR A 35 -0.39 -16.42 3.63
C TYR A 35 0.05 -16.25 5.09
N GLY A 36 0.43 -15.03 5.47
CA GLY A 36 0.86 -14.72 6.84
C GLY A 36 1.59 -13.39 6.96
N GLU A 37 1.60 -12.89 8.18
CA GLU A 37 2.24 -11.63 8.57
C GLU A 37 3.72 -11.86 8.91
N VAL A 38 4.61 -11.05 8.33
CA VAL A 38 6.03 -11.02 8.69
C VAL A 38 6.22 -10.01 9.81
N LYS A 39 6.67 -10.47 10.97
CA LYS A 39 6.84 -9.64 12.18
C LYS A 39 8.29 -9.30 12.47
N LYS A 40 9.19 -10.12 11.94
CA LYS A 40 10.58 -10.22 12.35
C LYS A 40 11.49 -9.93 11.15
N PRO A 41 12.52 -9.06 11.27
CA PRO A 41 13.47 -8.80 10.19
C PRO A 41 14.43 -9.99 9.94
N GLU A 42 14.44 -10.99 10.82
CA GLU A 42 15.33 -12.13 10.74
C GLU A 42 15.09 -12.97 9.48
N THR A 43 16.20 -13.46 8.91
CA THR A 43 16.20 -14.20 7.64
C THR A 43 16.37 -15.70 7.88
N ILE A 44 17.59 -16.09 8.21
CA ILE A 44 17.99 -17.47 8.49
C ILE A 44 18.83 -17.51 9.76
N ASN A 45 18.77 -18.64 10.44
CA ASN A 45 19.62 -18.91 11.58
C ASN A 45 21.08 -19.10 11.14
N TYR A 46 22.02 -18.39 11.75
CA TYR A 46 23.43 -18.42 11.36
C TYR A 46 24.10 -19.79 11.51
N ARG A 47 23.65 -20.62 12.48
CA ARG A 47 24.25 -21.94 12.76
C ARG A 47 23.58 -23.05 11.97
N SER A 48 22.25 -23.05 11.92
CA SER A 48 21.48 -24.15 11.32
C SER A 48 21.09 -23.91 9.86
N PHE A 49 21.29 -22.68 9.34
CA PHE A 49 20.83 -22.23 8.02
C PHE A 49 19.33 -22.46 7.77
N LYS A 50 18.55 -22.67 8.84
CA LYS A 50 17.11 -22.83 8.75
C LYS A 50 16.44 -21.46 8.77
N PRO A 51 15.34 -21.27 8.02
CA PRO A 51 14.57 -20.04 8.09
C PRO A 51 14.03 -19.79 9.49
N GLU A 52 14.11 -18.55 9.94
CA GLU A 52 13.56 -18.13 11.23
C GLU A 52 12.03 -18.05 11.18
N ARG A 53 11.39 -18.22 12.35
CA ARG A 53 9.93 -18.17 12.47
C ARG A 53 9.46 -16.71 12.41
N ASP A 54 8.39 -16.47 11.64
CA ASP A 54 7.77 -15.16 11.38
C ASP A 54 8.71 -14.12 10.74
N GLY A 55 9.87 -14.57 10.25
CA GLY A 55 10.86 -13.78 9.53
C GLY A 55 10.64 -13.73 8.02
N LEU A 56 11.54 -13.03 7.31
CA LEU A 56 11.44 -12.79 5.85
C LEU A 56 11.44 -14.06 5.00
N PHE A 57 12.05 -15.15 5.48
CA PHE A 57 12.10 -16.43 4.77
C PHE A 57 11.23 -17.52 5.41
N CYS A 58 10.35 -17.15 6.35
CA CYS A 58 9.61 -18.10 7.18
C CYS A 58 8.92 -19.20 6.36
N ALA A 59 9.23 -20.46 6.69
CA ALA A 59 8.67 -21.61 6.00
C ALA A 59 7.17 -21.81 6.24
N LYS A 60 6.62 -21.24 7.34
CA LYS A 60 5.18 -21.28 7.63
C LYS A 60 4.40 -20.41 6.65
N ILE A 61 4.91 -19.21 6.34
CA ILE A 61 4.25 -18.22 5.48
C ILE A 61 4.45 -18.61 4.01
N PHE A 62 5.71 -18.76 3.59
CA PHE A 62 6.06 -18.93 2.18
C PHE A 62 6.05 -20.40 1.72
N GLY A 63 6.07 -21.36 2.65
CA GLY A 63 6.12 -22.79 2.34
C GLY A 63 7.49 -23.44 2.58
N PRO A 64 7.61 -24.76 2.36
CA PRO A 64 8.77 -25.54 2.77
C PRO A 64 10.02 -25.27 1.92
N THR A 65 11.21 -25.37 2.52
CA THR A 65 12.51 -25.20 1.82
C THR A 65 12.85 -26.40 0.92
N LYS A 66 12.37 -27.60 1.28
CA LYS A 66 12.58 -28.85 0.54
C LYS A 66 11.25 -29.43 0.14
N ASP A 67 11.22 -30.09 -1.01
CA ASP A 67 9.99 -30.70 -1.52
C ASP A 67 9.50 -31.80 -0.59
N TRP A 68 8.21 -31.75 -0.25
CA TRP A 68 7.53 -32.76 0.57
C TRP A 68 8.21 -33.02 1.92
N GLU A 69 8.85 -32.01 2.50
CA GLU A 69 9.49 -32.07 3.82
C GLU A 69 9.18 -30.82 4.64
N CYS A 70 8.73 -31.01 5.89
CA CYS A 70 8.53 -29.91 6.82
C CYS A 70 9.86 -29.41 7.41
N ASN A 71 9.92 -28.14 7.87
CA ASN A 71 11.16 -27.52 8.37
C ASN A 71 11.81 -28.23 9.58
N CYS A 72 11.02 -28.89 10.43
CA CYS A 72 11.54 -29.64 11.58
C CYS A 72 11.98 -31.08 11.24
N GLY A 73 11.62 -31.59 10.06
CA GLY A 73 11.92 -32.96 9.64
C GLY A 73 11.02 -34.05 10.24
N LYS A 74 9.96 -33.71 11.00
CA LYS A 74 8.96 -34.68 11.53
C LYS A 74 8.25 -35.41 10.40
N TYR A 75 7.68 -34.65 9.46
CA TYR A 75 7.01 -35.16 8.27
C TYR A 75 7.95 -35.02 7.07
N LYS A 76 8.23 -36.16 6.43
CA LYS A 76 9.08 -36.30 5.24
C LYS A 76 8.43 -37.21 4.21
N ARG A 77 8.81 -36.99 2.94
CA ARG A 77 8.38 -37.75 1.75
C ARG A 77 6.92 -37.47 1.39
N MET A 78 6.56 -37.89 0.17
CA MET A 78 5.27 -37.60 -0.46
C MET A 78 4.04 -38.17 0.29
N LYS A 79 4.24 -39.16 1.17
CA LYS A 79 3.16 -39.79 1.97
C LYS A 79 2.38 -38.80 2.86
N HIS A 80 3.02 -37.71 3.26
CA HIS A 80 2.43 -36.71 4.17
C HIS A 80 1.99 -35.45 3.43
N ARG A 81 1.77 -35.54 2.11
CA ARG A 81 1.36 -34.43 1.25
C ARG A 81 0.10 -33.74 1.80
N GLY A 82 0.16 -32.41 1.92
CA GLY A 82 -0.96 -31.58 2.38
C GLY A 82 -1.15 -31.53 3.91
N ILE A 83 -0.35 -32.28 4.67
CA ILE A 83 -0.40 -32.22 6.14
C ILE A 83 0.37 -30.99 6.63
N VAL A 84 -0.26 -30.23 7.54
CA VAL A 84 0.39 -29.12 8.27
C VAL A 84 1.07 -29.68 9.50
N CYS A 85 2.36 -29.40 9.67
CA CYS A 85 3.12 -29.94 10.79
C CYS A 85 2.76 -29.28 12.13
N ASP A 86 2.37 -30.06 13.14
CA ASP A 86 2.02 -29.53 14.49
C ASP A 86 3.17 -28.75 15.16
N LYS A 87 4.43 -29.14 14.92
CA LYS A 87 5.60 -28.57 15.60
C LYS A 87 6.08 -27.26 14.96
N CYS A 88 6.09 -27.18 13.63
CA CYS A 88 6.60 -26.01 12.91
C CYS A 88 5.55 -25.23 12.11
N GLY A 89 4.32 -25.73 12.01
CA GLY A 89 3.23 -25.11 11.23
C GLY A 89 3.46 -25.11 9.72
N VAL A 90 4.49 -25.82 9.23
CA VAL A 90 4.82 -25.86 7.79
C VAL A 90 4.01 -26.96 7.12
N GLU A 91 3.33 -26.59 6.04
CA GLU A 91 2.60 -27.50 5.17
C GLU A 91 3.58 -28.31 4.29
N VAL A 92 3.33 -29.61 4.17
CA VAL A 92 4.16 -30.51 3.36
C VAL A 92 3.70 -30.48 1.90
N ILE A 93 4.33 -29.59 1.13
CA ILE A 93 4.06 -29.32 -0.29
C ILE A 93 5.37 -29.16 -1.08
N GLN A 94 5.28 -28.91 -2.39
CA GLN A 94 6.47 -28.57 -3.19
C GLN A 94 7.04 -27.21 -2.78
N SER A 95 8.35 -27.07 -2.81
CA SER A 95 9.05 -25.82 -2.52
C SER A 95 8.79 -24.73 -3.56
N LYS A 96 8.31 -25.09 -4.76
CA LYS A 96 7.93 -24.16 -5.84
C LYS A 96 6.96 -23.07 -5.37
N VAL A 97 6.04 -23.42 -4.46
CA VAL A 97 5.06 -22.48 -3.89
C VAL A 97 5.69 -21.26 -3.21
N ARG A 98 6.96 -21.33 -2.78
CA ARG A 98 7.69 -20.17 -2.22
C ARG A 98 7.85 -19.02 -3.21
N ARG A 99 7.72 -19.31 -4.52
CA ARG A 99 7.75 -18.31 -5.59
C ARG A 99 6.39 -17.68 -5.87
N GLU A 100 5.31 -18.27 -5.35
CA GLU A 100 3.93 -17.90 -5.64
C GLU A 100 3.23 -17.28 -4.41
N ARG A 101 3.55 -17.75 -3.19
CA ARG A 101 2.95 -17.24 -1.95
C ARG A 101 3.50 -15.86 -1.58
N MET A 102 2.59 -14.96 -1.23
CA MET A 102 2.92 -13.62 -0.74
C MET A 102 2.79 -13.52 0.78
N GLY A 103 3.57 -12.63 1.39
CA GLY A 103 3.46 -12.20 2.79
C GLY A 103 3.00 -10.75 2.86
N HIS A 104 2.55 -10.32 4.04
CA HIS A 104 2.27 -8.90 4.30
C HIS A 104 2.92 -8.44 5.60
N ILE A 105 3.04 -7.13 5.74
CA ILE A 105 3.46 -6.45 6.97
C ILE A 105 2.38 -5.43 7.29
N GLU A 106 1.83 -5.49 8.50
CA GLU A 106 0.91 -4.47 8.96
C GLU A 106 1.71 -3.27 9.46
N LEU A 107 1.46 -2.11 8.86
CA LEU A 107 2.16 -0.87 9.21
C LEU A 107 1.46 -0.22 10.40
N ALA A 108 2.22 0.20 11.41
CA ALA A 108 1.68 0.88 12.59
C ALA A 108 1.04 2.24 12.26
N ALA A 109 1.57 2.94 11.26
CA ALA A 109 1.07 4.20 10.76
C ALA A 109 0.92 4.13 9.23
N PRO A 110 -0.02 4.86 8.63
CA PRO A 110 -0.14 4.92 7.18
C PRO A 110 1.12 5.56 6.56
N VAL A 111 1.50 5.07 5.40
CA VAL A 111 2.66 5.58 4.64
C VAL A 111 2.21 5.96 3.24
N ALA A 112 2.67 7.11 2.76
CA ALA A 112 2.40 7.54 1.40
C ALA A 112 3.20 6.71 0.39
N HIS A 113 2.52 6.15 -0.60
CA HIS A 113 3.17 5.35 -1.62
C HIS A 113 3.97 6.24 -2.59
N ILE A 114 5.28 6.02 -2.64
CA ILE A 114 6.25 6.89 -3.33
C ILE A 114 5.92 7.18 -4.80
N TRP A 115 5.39 6.20 -5.55
CA TRP A 115 5.06 6.41 -6.96
C TRP A 115 3.95 7.44 -7.19
N PHE A 116 2.95 7.51 -6.29
CA PHE A 116 1.85 8.47 -6.44
C PHE A 116 2.21 9.85 -5.88
N LEU A 117 3.22 9.90 -5.01
CA LEU A 117 3.76 11.13 -4.46
C LEU A 117 4.79 11.77 -5.39
N LYS A 118 5.93 11.10 -5.65
CA LYS A 118 7.08 11.61 -6.40
C LYS A 118 6.99 11.39 -7.91
N GLY A 119 6.02 10.61 -8.38
CA GLY A 119 5.76 10.50 -9.83
C GLY A 119 5.52 11.89 -10.41
N VAL A 120 6.11 12.19 -11.56
CA VAL A 120 5.91 13.47 -12.24
C VAL A 120 4.89 13.25 -13.37
N PRO A 121 3.69 13.86 -13.30
CA PRO A 121 3.17 14.72 -12.24
C PRO A 121 2.61 13.93 -11.03
N SER A 122 2.65 14.56 -9.85
CA SER A 122 2.21 13.93 -8.59
C SER A 122 0.70 13.69 -8.64
N ARG A 123 0.27 12.43 -8.50
CA ARG A 123 -1.16 12.08 -8.56
C ARG A 123 -1.89 12.58 -7.33
N ILE A 124 -1.27 12.45 -6.15
CA ILE A 124 -1.81 12.98 -4.89
C ILE A 124 -1.87 14.51 -4.93
N GLY A 125 -0.81 15.16 -5.44
CA GLY A 125 -0.76 16.61 -5.58
C GLY A 125 -1.85 17.16 -6.52
N ILE A 126 -2.04 16.53 -7.68
CA ILE A 126 -3.12 16.89 -8.60
C ILE A 126 -4.49 16.73 -7.94
N LEU A 127 -4.74 15.61 -7.25
CA LEU A 127 -6.03 15.34 -6.65
C LEU A 127 -6.37 16.36 -5.54
N LEU A 128 -5.38 16.77 -4.74
CA LEU A 128 -5.55 17.73 -3.65
C LEU A 128 -5.39 19.22 -4.06
N ASP A 129 -4.98 19.52 -5.29
CA ASP A 129 -4.54 20.87 -5.76
C ASP A 129 -3.35 21.44 -4.98
N MET A 130 -2.49 20.57 -4.46
CA MET A 130 -1.31 20.97 -3.68
C MET A 130 -0.04 20.71 -4.48
N SER A 131 0.95 21.58 -4.33
CA SER A 131 2.27 21.35 -4.92
C SER A 131 3.00 20.21 -4.22
N LEU A 132 3.92 19.55 -4.92
CA LEU A 132 4.74 18.48 -4.35
C LEU A 132 5.50 18.94 -3.10
N LYS A 133 6.07 20.15 -3.14
CA LYS A 133 6.80 20.74 -2.01
C LYS A 133 5.92 20.88 -0.77
N GLN A 134 4.66 21.28 -0.95
CA GLN A 134 3.70 21.42 0.15
C GLN A 134 3.36 20.05 0.78
N LEU A 135 3.15 19.02 -0.05
CA LEU A 135 2.91 17.66 0.44
C LEU A 135 4.13 17.09 1.17
N GLU A 136 5.34 17.34 0.67
CA GLU A 136 6.58 16.92 1.33
C GLU A 136 6.74 17.58 2.71
N LYS A 137 6.44 18.88 2.85
CA LYS A 137 6.45 19.57 4.15
C LYS A 137 5.52 18.89 5.17
N ILE A 138 4.32 18.48 4.74
CA ILE A 138 3.38 17.78 5.63
C ILE A 138 3.92 16.39 6.00
N LEU A 139 4.43 15.64 5.01
CA LEU A 139 4.93 14.27 5.20
C LEU A 139 6.17 14.19 6.08
N TYR A 140 7.07 15.15 5.98
CA TYR A 140 8.29 15.23 6.78
C TYR A 140 8.10 15.96 8.10
N PHE A 141 6.85 16.20 8.51
CA PHE A 141 6.51 16.85 9.77
C PHE A 141 7.06 18.29 9.92
N GLU A 142 7.25 19.01 8.82
CA GLU A 142 7.70 20.41 8.85
C GLU A 142 6.53 21.41 9.04
N ALA A 143 5.34 21.06 8.55
CA ALA A 143 4.17 21.94 8.59
C ALA A 143 2.88 21.14 8.82
N TYR A 144 1.96 21.76 9.54
CA TYR A 144 0.59 21.27 9.70
C TYR A 144 -0.25 21.64 8.48
N VAL A 145 -1.27 20.85 8.20
CA VAL A 145 -2.31 21.17 7.22
C VAL A 145 -3.66 21.26 7.90
N VAL A 146 -4.43 22.29 7.54
CA VAL A 146 -5.81 22.45 7.99
C VAL A 146 -6.67 21.37 7.32
N LEU A 147 -7.27 20.51 8.15
CA LEU A 147 -8.20 19.46 7.73
C LEU A 147 -9.64 19.93 7.78
N ASP A 148 -9.95 20.80 8.73
CA ASP A 148 -11.27 21.41 8.91
C ASP A 148 -11.09 22.82 9.49
N PRO A 149 -11.45 23.88 8.76
CA PRO A 149 -11.32 25.25 9.26
C PRO A 149 -12.34 25.60 10.35
N GLY A 150 -13.46 24.87 10.47
CA GLY A 150 -14.48 25.13 11.49
C GLY A 150 -14.94 26.60 11.51
N ASN A 151 -14.85 27.23 12.70
CA ASN A 151 -15.23 28.64 12.90
C ASN A 151 -14.03 29.60 12.83
N SER A 152 -12.85 29.12 12.44
CA SER A 152 -11.64 29.95 12.34
C SER A 152 -11.58 30.73 11.03
N SER A 153 -10.65 31.69 10.95
CA SER A 153 -10.36 32.43 9.72
C SER A 153 -9.48 31.66 8.71
N LEU A 154 -9.14 30.40 9.01
CA LEU A 154 -8.26 29.56 8.21
C LEU A 154 -8.94 29.01 6.96
N LYS A 155 -8.15 28.69 5.93
CA LYS A 155 -8.64 28.05 4.71
C LYS A 155 -8.44 26.53 4.75
N ASP A 156 -9.34 25.80 4.11
CA ASP A 156 -9.15 24.37 3.88
C ASP A 156 -7.82 24.12 3.15
N ARG A 157 -7.05 23.13 3.62
CA ARG A 157 -5.72 22.75 3.09
C ARG A 157 -4.65 23.83 3.19
N GLU A 158 -4.87 24.86 4.01
CA GLU A 158 -3.84 25.82 4.34
C GLU A 158 -2.71 25.16 5.15
N LEU A 159 -1.48 25.58 4.89
CA LEU A 159 -0.31 25.11 5.63
C LEU A 159 0.00 26.07 6.77
N LEU A 160 0.19 25.51 7.95
CA LEU A 160 0.57 26.26 9.13
C LEU A 160 1.95 25.82 9.59
N THR A 161 2.81 26.80 9.86
CA THR A 161 4.03 26.56 10.64
C THR A 161 3.67 26.27 12.09
N GLU A 162 4.61 25.72 12.85
CA GLU A 162 4.37 25.44 14.27
C GLU A 162 4.02 26.71 15.06
N GLU A 163 4.72 27.81 14.80
CA GLU A 163 4.44 29.12 15.41
C GLU A 163 3.01 29.59 15.10
N ARG A 164 2.62 29.55 13.82
CA ARG A 164 1.28 29.99 13.40
C ARG A 164 0.19 29.09 13.97
N TYR A 165 0.44 27.78 14.07
CA TYR A 165 -0.49 26.86 14.71
C TYR A 165 -0.72 27.24 16.18
N ARG A 166 0.34 27.56 16.94
CA ARG A 166 0.21 28.00 18.34
C ARG A 166 -0.59 29.30 18.47
N GLU A 167 -0.30 30.30 17.64
CA GLU A 167 -1.07 31.55 17.59
C GLU A 167 -2.57 31.30 17.34
N CYS A 168 -2.90 30.45 16.35
CA CYS A 168 -4.29 30.13 16.05
C CYS A 168 -4.98 29.36 17.18
N VAL A 169 -4.25 28.50 17.90
CA VAL A 169 -4.78 27.81 19.08
C VAL A 169 -5.06 28.79 20.22
N GLU A 170 -4.22 29.81 20.40
CA GLU A 170 -4.44 30.87 21.39
C GLU A 170 -5.62 31.78 21.02
N GLU A 171 -5.76 32.13 19.74
CA GLU A 171 -6.80 33.04 19.24
C GLU A 171 -8.19 32.38 19.19
N PHE A 172 -8.28 31.17 18.63
CA PHE A 172 -9.57 30.51 18.35
C PHE A 172 -9.87 29.34 19.32
N GLY A 173 -8.90 28.96 20.15
CA GLY A 173 -9.00 27.78 21.00
C GLY A 173 -8.72 26.47 20.25
N ALA A 174 -8.18 25.47 20.95
CA ALA A 174 -7.74 24.20 20.34
C ALA A 174 -8.85 23.35 19.69
N SER A 175 -10.12 23.59 20.02
CA SER A 175 -11.26 22.79 19.56
C SER A 175 -12.03 23.40 18.40
N SER A 176 -11.69 24.63 17.97
CA SER A 176 -12.45 25.37 16.94
C SER A 176 -12.10 24.99 15.51
N PHE A 177 -10.93 24.38 15.29
CA PHE A 177 -10.44 23.94 13.98
C PHE A 177 -9.66 22.63 14.13
N LYS A 178 -9.53 21.86 13.04
CA LYS A 178 -8.78 20.61 13.01
C LYS A 178 -7.60 20.72 12.06
N VAL A 179 -6.40 20.47 12.57
CA VAL A 179 -5.18 20.31 11.77
C VAL A 179 -4.66 18.89 11.86
N GLY A 180 -3.87 18.50 10.87
CA GLY A 180 -3.12 17.25 10.88
C GLY A 180 -1.71 17.44 10.36
N ILE A 181 -0.86 16.46 10.63
CA ILE A 181 0.50 16.38 10.10
C ILE A 181 0.81 14.93 9.64
N GLY A 182 1.81 14.77 8.78
CA GLY A 182 2.24 13.47 8.29
C GLY A 182 1.29 12.82 7.28
N ALA A 183 1.49 11.52 7.07
CA ALA A 183 0.73 10.73 6.10
C ALA A 183 -0.74 10.52 6.52
N GLU A 184 -1.04 10.57 7.81
CA GLU A 184 -2.42 10.49 8.33
C GLU A 184 -3.26 11.67 7.86
N ALA A 185 -2.70 12.88 7.93
CA ALA A 185 -3.37 14.09 7.47
C ALA A 185 -3.70 14.02 5.97
N ILE A 186 -2.74 13.60 5.15
CA ILE A 186 -2.96 13.44 3.70
C ILE A 186 -4.03 12.38 3.43
N ARG A 187 -4.03 11.27 4.18
CA ARG A 187 -5.07 10.24 4.06
C ARG A 187 -6.45 10.78 4.43
N GLU A 188 -6.55 11.61 5.46
CA GLU A 188 -7.81 12.24 5.85
C GLU A 188 -8.29 13.22 4.77
N LEU A 189 -7.40 14.07 4.24
CA LEU A 189 -7.73 14.95 3.12
C LEU A 189 -8.24 14.17 1.91
N LEU A 190 -7.55 13.10 1.52
CA LEU A 190 -7.96 12.24 0.40
C LEU A 190 -9.32 11.56 0.61
N ARG A 191 -9.69 11.24 1.86
CA ARG A 191 -11.01 10.67 2.19
C ARG A 191 -12.14 11.69 2.10
N LYS A 192 -11.84 12.97 2.34
CA LYS A 192 -12.81 14.07 2.23
C LYS A 192 -13.05 14.52 0.79
N VAL A 193 -12.24 14.06 -0.17
CA VAL A 193 -12.40 14.44 -1.58
C VAL A 193 -13.67 13.79 -2.15
N ASP A 194 -14.67 14.62 -2.45
CA ASP A 194 -15.81 14.24 -3.27
C ASP A 194 -15.45 14.39 -4.76
N ILE A 195 -15.44 13.27 -5.48
CA ILE A 195 -15.05 13.23 -6.89
C ILE A 195 -16.17 13.77 -7.77
N GLU A 196 -17.43 13.50 -7.44
CA GLU A 196 -18.59 13.91 -8.25
C GLU A 196 -18.79 15.42 -8.16
N GLY A 197 -18.79 15.98 -6.95
CA GLY A 197 -18.85 17.43 -6.76
C GLY A 197 -17.68 18.19 -7.39
N LEU A 198 -16.45 17.63 -7.31
CA LEU A 198 -15.29 18.22 -7.98
C LEU A 198 -15.40 18.16 -9.51
N TRP A 199 -15.99 17.11 -10.06
CA TRP A 199 -16.20 16.97 -11.50
C TRP A 199 -17.08 18.10 -12.02
N ASP A 200 -18.24 18.32 -11.39
CA ASP A 200 -19.20 19.35 -11.79
C ASP A 200 -18.61 20.76 -11.65
N GLU A 201 -18.02 21.06 -10.49
CA GLU A 201 -17.37 22.36 -10.22
C GLU A 201 -16.30 22.69 -11.27
N ARG A 202 -15.51 21.69 -11.66
CA ARG A 202 -14.43 21.87 -12.63
C ARG A 202 -14.95 22.00 -14.04
N HIS A 203 -15.98 21.23 -14.40
CA HIS A 203 -16.55 21.30 -15.72
C HIS A 203 -17.19 22.68 -15.98
N ASP A 204 -17.85 23.25 -14.98
CA ASP A 204 -18.42 24.60 -15.06
C ASP A 204 -17.34 25.69 -15.13
N LYS A 205 -16.28 25.58 -14.32
CA LYS A 205 -15.14 26.50 -14.39
C LYS A 205 -14.45 26.49 -15.75
N ILE A 206 -14.37 25.34 -16.41
CA ILE A 206 -13.79 25.26 -17.76
C ILE A 206 -14.68 25.96 -18.79
N LYS A 207 -16.01 25.81 -18.70
CA LYS A 207 -16.94 26.50 -19.60
C LYS A 207 -16.89 28.02 -19.43
N SER A 208 -16.72 28.51 -18.20
CA SER A 208 -16.67 29.95 -17.91
C SER A 208 -15.31 30.60 -18.16
N THR A 209 -14.23 29.82 -18.30
CA THR A 209 -12.87 30.36 -18.36
C THR A 209 -12.46 30.70 -19.79
N THR A 210 -12.16 31.98 -20.04
CA THR A 210 -11.62 32.45 -21.34
C THR A 210 -10.09 32.31 -21.45
N SER A 211 -9.39 32.15 -20.33
CA SER A 211 -7.91 32.07 -20.30
C SER A 211 -7.38 30.67 -20.63
N VAL A 212 -6.53 30.59 -21.67
CA VAL A 212 -5.90 29.34 -22.13
C VAL A 212 -5.02 28.69 -21.05
N ALA A 213 -4.33 29.47 -20.23
CA ALA A 213 -3.43 28.95 -19.20
C ALA A 213 -4.21 28.32 -18.02
N VAL A 214 -5.28 28.98 -17.59
CA VAL A 214 -6.15 28.48 -16.52
C VAL A 214 -6.91 27.24 -17.01
N GLY A 215 -7.43 27.27 -18.24
CA GLY A 215 -8.06 26.12 -18.89
C GLY A 215 -7.16 24.88 -18.88
N LYS A 216 -5.90 25.02 -19.34
CA LYS A 216 -4.92 23.90 -19.32
C LYS A 216 -4.66 23.33 -17.92
N LYS A 217 -4.67 24.15 -16.87
CA LYS A 217 -4.50 23.67 -15.49
C LYS A 217 -5.75 22.90 -15.03
N LEU A 218 -6.94 23.42 -15.33
CA LEU A 218 -8.21 22.78 -14.98
C LEU A 218 -8.37 21.42 -15.67
N THR A 219 -8.06 21.32 -16.97
CA THR A 219 -8.15 20.06 -17.73
C THR A 219 -7.20 18.97 -17.22
N LYS A 220 -6.05 19.32 -16.62
CA LYS A 220 -5.12 18.32 -16.06
C LYS A 220 -5.62 17.65 -14.78
N ARG A 221 -6.57 18.29 -14.09
CA ARG A 221 -7.16 17.82 -12.83
C ARG A 221 -8.57 17.25 -13.01
N LEU A 222 -9.21 17.54 -14.14
CA LEU A 222 -10.44 16.92 -14.61
C LEU A 222 -10.17 15.45 -14.98
#